data_AF-A0A1C6QEY5-F1
#
_entry.id   AF-A0A1C6QEY5-F1
#
_cell.length_a   1.000
_cell.length_b   1.000
_cell.length_c   1.000
_cell.angle_alpha   90.00
_cell.angle_beta   90.00
_cell.angle_gamma   90.00
#
_symmetry.space_group_name_H-M   'P 1'
#
loop_
_entity.id
_entity.type
_entity.pdbx_description
1 polymer ?
#
loop_
_entity_poly.entity_id
_entity_poly.type
_entity_poly.pdbx_seq_one_letter_code
_entity_poly.pdbx_strand_id
1 'polypeptide(L)'
;MSNRNNQANKQAARERLRAERERQAKKDRLRRQLIVGGAIVGVLAIAGGIGVVVATSGDDGANAPLVKPANSSGPKGTTIVVGKADAKNTLDLFEDPRCPGCASFEQAIGATVEKDIKDGKYKASYHLGTFLDGNLQGTGSKNALNALGASLNVSPDAFLKYKYALYSK
;
A
#
# COMPACT_ATOMS: atom_id res chain seq x y z
N MET A 1 -12.44 -58.27 -64.54
CA MET A 1 -11.47 -58.27 -63.42
C MET A 1 -11.30 -56.86 -62.92
N SER A 2 -11.32 -56.66 -61.60
CA SER A 2 -11.43 -55.34 -60.98
C SER A 2 -10.12 -54.55 -61.10
N ASN A 3 -10.15 -53.38 -61.73
CA ASN A 3 -9.02 -52.42 -61.85
C ASN A 3 -8.64 -51.75 -60.51
N ARG A 4 -8.85 -52.45 -59.38
CA ARG A 4 -8.64 -51.97 -58.01
C ARG A 4 -7.20 -52.11 -57.51
N ASN A 5 -6.30 -52.74 -58.27
CA ASN A 5 -4.92 -53.00 -57.83
C ASN A 5 -3.85 -52.39 -58.77
N ASN A 6 -4.00 -51.12 -59.14
CA ASN A 6 -2.95 -50.37 -59.82
C ASN A 6 -2.08 -49.61 -58.80
N GLN A 7 -0.75 -49.83 -58.80
CA GLN A 7 0.19 -49.18 -57.89
C GLN A 7 0.18 -47.65 -58.02
N ALA A 8 -0.09 -47.12 -59.22
CA ALA A 8 -0.21 -45.70 -59.48
C ALA A 8 -1.36 -45.05 -58.68
N ASN A 9 -2.51 -45.73 -58.55
CA ASN A 9 -3.65 -45.23 -57.77
C ASN A 9 -3.36 -45.22 -56.26
N LYS A 10 -2.54 -46.16 -55.78
CA LYS A 10 -2.10 -46.19 -54.37
C LYS A 10 -1.08 -45.10 -54.06
N GLN A 11 -0.23 -44.73 -55.01
CA GLN A 11 0.71 -43.60 -54.87
C GLN A 11 -0.02 -42.26 -54.89
N ALA A 12 -0.94 -42.04 -55.84
CA ALA A 12 -1.75 -40.83 -55.90
C ALA A 12 -2.60 -40.59 -54.64
N ALA A 13 -3.14 -41.65 -54.02
CA ALA A 13 -3.88 -41.54 -52.75
C ALA A 13 -2.97 -41.12 -51.58
N ARG A 14 -1.72 -41.60 -51.53
CA ARG A 14 -0.74 -41.23 -50.49
C ARG A 14 -0.26 -39.79 -50.65
N GLU A 15 -0.08 -39.32 -51.87
CA GLU A 15 0.31 -37.93 -52.14
C GLU A 15 -0.79 -36.94 -51.74
N ARG A 16 -2.06 -37.26 -52.02
CA ARG A 16 -3.21 -36.45 -51.57
C ARG A 16 -3.28 -36.34 -50.04
N LEU A 17 -3.09 -37.47 -49.34
CA LEU A 17 -3.03 -37.48 -47.87
C LEU A 17 -1.85 -36.69 -47.30
N ARG A 18 -0.68 -36.71 -47.98
CA ARG A 18 0.48 -35.89 -47.58
C ARG A 18 0.20 -34.40 -47.80
N ALA A 19 -0.37 -34.02 -48.95
CA ALA A 19 -0.71 -32.63 -49.25
C ALA A 19 -1.77 -32.06 -48.29
N GLU A 20 -2.75 -32.87 -47.87
CA GLU A 20 -3.73 -32.48 -46.85
C GLU A 20 -3.10 -32.31 -45.47
N ARG A 21 -2.23 -33.22 -45.04
CA ARG A 21 -1.48 -33.10 -43.78
C ARG A 21 -0.57 -31.88 -43.77
N GLU A 22 0.09 -31.56 -44.87
CA GLU A 22 0.91 -30.35 -44.98
C GLU A 22 0.06 -29.07 -44.92
N ARG A 23 -1.11 -29.07 -45.55
CA ARG A 23 -2.05 -27.93 -45.46
C ARG A 23 -2.59 -27.75 -44.04
N GLN A 24 -2.93 -28.83 -43.35
CA GLN A 24 -3.35 -28.79 -41.94
C GLN A 24 -2.20 -28.33 -41.03
N ALA A 25 -1.00 -28.90 -41.18
CA ALA A 25 0.17 -28.52 -40.39
C ALA A 25 0.57 -27.05 -40.59
N LYS A 26 0.46 -26.50 -41.81
CA LYS A 26 0.68 -25.07 -42.08
C LYS A 26 -0.35 -24.20 -41.37
N LYS A 27 -1.64 -24.56 -41.42
CA LYS A 27 -2.71 -23.83 -40.71
C LYS A 27 -2.53 -23.88 -39.20
N ASP A 28 -2.20 -25.04 -38.65
CA ASP A 28 -2.01 -25.21 -37.20
C ASP A 28 -0.77 -24.46 -36.70
N ARG A 29 0.31 -24.43 -37.49
CA ARG A 29 1.51 -23.64 -37.17
C ARG A 29 1.21 -22.14 -37.14
N LEU A 30 0.47 -21.63 -38.12
CA LEU A 30 0.05 -20.23 -38.17
C LEU A 30 -0.89 -19.89 -37.00
N ARG A 31 -1.88 -20.74 -36.73
CA ARG A 31 -2.82 -20.54 -35.62
C ARG A 31 -2.09 -20.51 -34.28
N ARG A 32 -1.15 -21.43 -34.06
CA ARG A 32 -0.32 -21.47 -32.85
C ARG A 32 0.56 -20.23 -32.72
N GLN A 33 1.19 -19.77 -33.80
CA GLN A 33 1.99 -18.55 -33.78
C GLN A 33 1.16 -17.31 -33.45
N LEU A 34 -0.05 -17.18 -34.02
CA LEU A 34 -0.96 -16.08 -33.73
C LEU A 34 -1.46 -16.10 -32.28
N ILE A 35 -1.82 -17.26 -31.75
CA ILE A 35 -2.27 -17.39 -30.35
C ILE A 35 -1.13 -17.04 -29.39
N VAL A 36 0.07 -17.58 -29.60
CA VAL A 36 1.21 -17.33 -28.72
C VAL A 36 1.67 -15.87 -28.83
N GLY A 37 1.75 -15.33 -30.04
CA GLY A 37 2.09 -13.92 -30.25
C GLY A 37 1.07 -12.97 -29.61
N GLY A 38 -0.22 -13.24 -29.80
CA GLY A 38 -1.30 -12.47 -29.18
C GLY A 38 -1.28 -12.55 -27.66
N ALA A 39 -1.03 -13.73 -27.08
CA ALA A 39 -0.92 -13.90 -25.63
C ALA A 39 0.24 -13.10 -25.03
N ILE A 40 1.42 -13.11 -25.67
CA ILE A 40 2.59 -12.35 -25.21
C ILE A 40 2.30 -10.84 -25.23
N VAL A 41 1.75 -10.34 -26.34
CA VAL A 41 1.37 -8.92 -26.45
C VAL A 41 0.31 -8.55 -25.42
N GLY A 42 -0.69 -9.41 -25.20
CA GLY A 42 -1.72 -9.20 -24.18
C GLY A 42 -1.14 -9.09 -22.76
N VAL A 43 -0.24 -10.00 -22.37
CA VAL A 43 0.40 -9.96 -21.05
C VAL A 43 1.26 -8.71 -20.88
N LEU A 44 2.05 -8.34 -21.90
CA LEU A 44 2.88 -7.13 -21.84
C LEU A 44 2.03 -5.84 -21.76
N ALA A 45 0.90 -5.79 -22.46
CA ALA A 45 -0.02 -4.67 -22.38
C ALA A 45 -0.65 -4.53 -21.00
N ILE A 46 -1.05 -5.64 -20.37
CA ILE A 46 -1.59 -5.65 -19.01
C ILE A 46 -0.52 -5.22 -18.00
N ALA A 47 0.68 -5.81 -18.07
CA ALA A 47 1.79 -5.47 -17.17
C ALA A 47 2.20 -3.99 -17.32
N GLY A 48 2.30 -3.50 -18.55
CA GLY A 48 2.57 -2.09 -18.84
C GLY A 48 1.47 -1.16 -18.33
N GLY A 49 0.20 -1.51 -18.56
CA GLY A 49 -0.95 -0.74 -18.08
C GLY A 49 -0.99 -0.64 -16.55
N ILE A 50 -0.81 -1.75 -15.84
CA ILE A 50 -0.72 -1.76 -14.37
C ILE A 50 0.49 -0.94 -13.89
N GLY A 51 1.65 -1.10 -14.55
CA GLY A 51 2.84 -0.34 -14.22
C GLY A 51 2.65 1.18 -14.32
N VAL A 52 1.99 1.64 -15.39
CA VAL A 52 1.68 3.07 -15.59
C VAL A 52 0.71 3.59 -14.54
N VAL A 53 -0.36 2.85 -14.23
CA VAL A 53 -1.34 3.24 -13.20
C VAL A 53 -0.67 3.36 -11.84
N VAL A 54 0.13 2.37 -11.45
CA VAL A 54 0.85 2.40 -10.16
C VAL A 54 1.87 3.53 -10.10
N ALA A 55 2.62 3.76 -11.18
CA ALA A 55 3.63 4.82 -11.23
C ALA A 55 3.03 6.23 -11.17
N THR A 56 1.84 6.43 -11.75
CA THR A 56 1.17 7.75 -11.79
C THR A 56 0.34 8.04 -10.54
N SER A 57 -0.05 7.01 -9.79
CA SER A 57 -0.87 7.16 -8.57
C SER A 57 -0.09 7.68 -7.34
N GLY A 58 1.23 7.87 -7.43
CA GLY A 58 2.09 8.31 -6.32
C GLY A 58 2.45 9.80 -6.32
N ASP A 59 2.19 10.55 -7.39
CA ASP A 59 2.79 11.88 -7.59
C ASP A 59 1.95 13.04 -7.05
N ASP A 60 0.63 12.87 -6.91
CA ASP A 60 -0.27 13.94 -6.44
C ASP A 60 0.02 14.41 -5.00
N GLY A 61 0.68 13.57 -4.19
CA GLY A 61 1.05 13.89 -2.81
C GLY A 61 2.52 14.27 -2.59
N ALA A 62 3.41 13.96 -3.53
CA ALA A 62 4.86 14.09 -3.34
C ALA A 62 5.37 15.54 -3.44
N ASN A 63 4.69 16.37 -4.25
CA ASN A 63 5.02 17.78 -4.47
C ASN A 63 4.02 18.76 -3.83
N ALA A 64 3.03 18.25 -3.09
CA ALA A 64 2.10 19.09 -2.37
C ALA A 64 2.82 19.86 -1.24
N PRO A 65 2.50 21.14 -1.00
CA PRO A 65 3.04 21.87 0.14
C PRO A 65 2.78 21.11 1.44
N LEU A 66 3.81 20.95 2.27
CA LEU A 66 3.65 20.31 3.58
C LEU A 66 2.66 21.13 4.42
N VAL A 67 1.53 20.52 4.74
CA VAL A 67 0.49 21.16 5.54
C VAL A 67 0.75 20.88 7.02
N LYS A 68 0.92 21.93 7.81
CA LYS A 68 0.91 21.83 9.27
C LYS A 68 -0.49 21.42 9.73
N PRO A 69 -0.66 20.32 10.50
CA PRO A 69 -1.97 19.95 11.00
C PRO A 69 -2.60 21.08 11.83
N ALA A 70 -3.90 21.33 11.65
CA ALA A 70 -4.67 22.16 12.56
C ALA A 70 -4.55 21.61 13.98
N ASN A 71 -4.62 22.48 14.99
CA ASN A 71 -4.44 22.14 16.41
C ASN A 71 -3.04 21.64 16.82
N SER A 72 -2.05 21.65 15.92
CA SER A 72 -0.66 21.36 16.27
C SER A 72 0.10 22.61 16.76
N SER A 73 1.00 22.39 17.70
CA SER A 73 1.85 23.35 18.40
C SER A 73 3.33 23.05 18.16
N GLY A 74 4.21 23.91 18.70
CA GLY A 74 5.66 23.73 18.64
C GLY A 74 6.29 24.02 17.27
N PRO A 75 7.64 23.96 17.19
CA PRO A 75 8.37 24.15 15.95
C PRO A 75 7.92 23.12 14.91
N LYS A 76 7.61 23.56 13.69
CA LYS A 76 7.14 22.70 12.57
C LYS A 76 5.83 21.94 12.81
N GLY A 77 5.10 22.21 13.90
CA GLY A 77 3.78 21.59 14.16
C GLY A 77 3.86 20.13 14.60
N THR A 78 4.93 19.74 15.28
CA THR A 78 5.16 18.34 15.73
C THR A 78 4.72 18.08 17.16
N THR A 79 4.24 19.10 17.89
CA THR A 79 3.81 18.96 19.28
C THR A 79 2.29 19.09 19.37
N ILE A 80 1.63 18.21 20.12
CA ILE A 80 0.19 18.27 20.36
C ILE A 80 -0.04 18.52 21.84
N VAL A 81 -0.66 19.65 22.17
CA VAL A 81 -1.00 19.98 23.56
C VAL A 81 -2.47 19.67 23.81
N VAL A 82 -2.75 18.80 24.78
CA VAL A 82 -4.11 18.38 25.15
C VAL A 82 -4.35 18.63 26.63
N GLY A 83 -5.48 19.25 26.96
CA GLY A 83 -5.87 19.58 28.34
C GLY A 83 -6.19 21.06 28.51
N LYS A 84 -6.46 21.45 29.76
CA LYS A 84 -6.82 22.83 30.10
C LYS A 84 -5.60 23.75 29.97
N ALA A 85 -5.78 24.93 29.36
CA ALA A 85 -4.67 25.85 29.09
C ALA A 85 -3.99 26.37 30.38
N ASP A 86 -4.78 26.51 31.45
CA ASP A 86 -4.42 26.98 32.79
C ASP A 86 -3.89 25.88 33.73
N ALA A 87 -3.75 24.63 33.23
CA ALA A 87 -3.15 23.55 34.00
C ALA A 87 -1.72 23.94 34.45
N LYS A 88 -1.46 23.84 35.75
CA LYS A 88 -0.20 24.28 36.39
C LYS A 88 1.01 23.48 35.92
N ASN A 89 0.81 22.20 35.61
CA ASN A 89 1.86 21.26 35.21
C ASN A 89 1.64 20.77 33.78
N THR A 90 2.74 20.49 33.08
CA THR A 90 2.73 19.88 31.74
C THR A 90 3.45 18.54 31.80
N LEU A 91 2.84 17.50 31.25
CA LEU A 91 3.45 16.18 31.05
C LEU A 91 3.92 16.09 29.59
N ASP A 92 5.23 16.03 29.37
CA ASP A 92 5.80 15.84 28.03
C ASP A 92 5.94 14.34 27.73
N LEU A 93 5.26 13.86 26.69
CA LEU A 93 5.34 12.48 26.22
C LEU A 93 6.07 12.44 24.89
N PHE A 94 7.19 11.72 24.84
CA PHE A 94 7.94 11.47 23.62
C PHE A 94 7.67 10.05 23.14
N GLU A 95 6.96 9.92 22.03
CA GLU A 95 6.51 8.62 21.55
C GLU A 95 6.83 8.40 20.08
N ASP A 96 7.04 7.15 19.69
CA ASP A 96 7.08 6.73 18.29
C ASP A 96 5.97 5.68 18.09
N PRO A 97 5.13 5.81 17.06
CA PRO A 97 4.07 4.85 16.74
C PRO A 97 4.51 3.38 16.64
N ARG A 98 5.76 3.12 16.24
CA ARG A 98 6.29 1.76 16.10
C ARG A 98 6.95 1.23 17.38
N CYS A 99 7.04 2.03 18.43
CA CYS A 99 7.77 1.66 19.63
C CYS A 99 6.94 0.71 20.52
N PRO A 100 7.39 -0.54 20.76
CA PRO A 100 6.68 -1.47 21.63
C PRO A 100 6.66 -1.02 23.10
N GLY A 101 7.66 -0.23 23.52
CA GLY A 101 7.69 0.41 24.84
C GLY A 101 6.61 1.47 24.99
N CYS A 102 6.42 2.33 23.97
CA CYS A 102 5.32 3.30 23.95
C CYS A 102 3.96 2.59 23.95
N ALA A 103 3.80 1.53 23.15
CA ALA A 103 2.58 0.73 23.15
C ALA A 103 2.27 0.14 24.53
N SER A 104 3.28 -0.42 25.20
CA SER A 104 3.12 -0.99 26.54
C SER A 104 2.72 0.07 27.58
N PHE A 105 3.33 1.25 27.52
CA PHE A 105 2.98 2.39 28.38
C PHE A 105 1.54 2.84 28.15
N GLU A 106 1.14 3.05 26.90
CA GLU A 106 -0.21 3.50 26.55
C GLU A 106 -1.29 2.49 26.94
N GLN A 107 -1.02 1.21 26.74
CA GLN A 107 -1.93 0.13 27.15
C GLN A 107 -2.06 0.04 28.68
N ALA A 108 -0.98 0.28 29.42
CA ALA A 108 -0.96 0.14 30.87
C ALA A 108 -1.59 1.35 31.59
N ILE A 109 -1.25 2.57 31.16
CA ILE A 109 -1.61 3.80 31.90
C ILE A 109 -2.22 4.91 31.04
N GLY A 110 -2.40 4.72 29.72
CA GLY A 110 -2.96 5.74 28.83
C GLY A 110 -4.34 6.24 29.26
N ALA A 111 -5.21 5.34 29.75
CA ALA A 111 -6.53 5.72 30.27
C ALA A 111 -6.45 6.60 31.52
N THR A 112 -5.48 6.35 32.39
CA THR A 112 -5.23 7.19 33.58
C THR A 112 -4.71 8.57 33.16
N VAL A 113 -3.80 8.61 32.20
CA VAL A 113 -3.28 9.86 31.63
C VAL A 113 -4.42 10.70 31.04
N GLU A 114 -5.28 10.11 30.22
CA GLU A 114 -6.43 10.81 29.64
C GLU A 114 -7.40 11.34 30.71
N LYS A 115 -7.67 10.54 31.74
CA LYS A 115 -8.52 10.96 32.86
C LYS A 115 -7.91 12.16 33.60
N ASP A 116 -6.63 12.10 33.95
CA ASP A 116 -5.96 13.16 34.69
C ASP A 116 -5.86 14.47 33.88
N ILE A 117 -5.73 14.37 32.55
CA ILE A 117 -5.82 15.51 31.63
C ILE A 117 -7.21 16.16 31.69
N LYS A 118 -8.27 15.35 31.64
CA LYS A 118 -9.67 15.84 31.72
C LYS A 118 -9.98 16.47 33.07
N ASP A 119 -9.52 15.84 34.15
CA ASP A 119 -9.64 16.37 35.52
C ASP A 119 -8.85 17.68 35.67
N GLY A 120 -7.87 17.94 34.81
CA GLY A 120 -7.07 19.17 34.79
C GLY A 120 -5.90 19.14 35.76
N LYS A 121 -5.46 17.95 36.19
CA LYS A 121 -4.26 17.80 37.03
C LYS A 121 -3.00 18.29 36.32
N TYR A 122 -2.93 18.03 35.01
CA TYR A 122 -1.91 18.50 34.10
C TYR A 122 -2.48 18.59 32.68
N LYS A 123 -1.77 19.29 31.80
CA LYS A 123 -1.94 19.15 30.35
C LYS A 123 -0.85 18.25 29.80
N ALA A 124 -1.14 17.48 28.77
CA ALA A 124 -0.15 16.66 28.08
C ALA A 124 0.37 17.36 26.84
N SER A 125 1.66 17.25 26.61
CA SER A 125 2.38 17.74 25.44
C SER A 125 2.99 16.52 24.74
N TYR A 126 2.32 16.04 23.69
CA TYR A 126 2.76 14.88 22.93
C TYR A 126 3.75 15.32 21.85
N HIS A 127 4.93 14.71 21.86
CA HIS A 127 6.01 14.89 20.91
C HIS A 127 6.20 13.57 20.16
N LEU A 128 5.60 13.49 18.97
CA LEU A 128 5.65 12.27 18.18
C LEU A 128 6.85 12.28 17.25
N GLY A 129 7.69 11.25 17.37
CA GLY A 129 8.86 11.03 16.56
C GLY A 129 8.66 9.94 15.50
N THR A 130 9.61 9.88 14.57
CA THR A 130 9.72 8.80 13.56
C THR A 130 11.13 8.21 13.57
N PHE A 131 11.78 8.18 14.74
CA PHE A 131 13.18 7.79 14.86
C PHE A 131 13.39 6.30 14.60
N LEU A 132 12.36 5.46 14.82
CA LEU A 132 12.45 4.03 14.52
C LEU A 132 12.48 3.73 13.01
N ASP A 133 11.85 4.55 12.17
CA ASP A 133 11.97 4.41 10.71
C ASP A 133 13.42 4.61 10.24
N GLY A 134 14.18 5.50 10.89
CA GLY A 134 15.60 5.72 10.59
C GLY A 134 16.50 4.55 11.01
N ASN A 135 16.21 3.93 12.16
CA ASN A 135 17.04 2.86 12.72
C ASN A 135 16.68 1.46 12.19
N LEU A 136 15.38 1.17 12.04
CA LEU A 136 14.85 -0.14 11.63
C LEU A 136 14.49 -0.21 10.15
N GLN A 137 14.64 0.89 9.42
CA GLN A 137 14.19 1.05 8.03
C GLN A 137 12.66 0.92 7.89
N GLY A 138 12.14 1.41 6.77
CA GLY A 138 10.71 1.48 6.47
C GLY A 138 10.09 2.86 6.76
N THR A 139 8.77 2.91 6.65
CA THR A 139 7.98 4.16 6.67
C THR A 139 6.80 4.10 7.64
N GLY A 140 6.76 3.10 8.52
CA GLY A 140 5.60 2.87 9.38
C GLY A 140 5.38 4.00 10.39
N SER A 141 6.43 4.55 11.00
CA SER A 141 6.31 5.66 11.95
C SER A 141 5.87 6.93 11.23
N LYS A 142 6.43 7.21 10.04
CA LYS A 142 6.03 8.34 9.19
C LYS A 142 4.57 8.25 8.76
N ASN A 143 4.13 7.09 8.29
CA ASN A 143 2.75 6.87 7.86
C ASN A 143 1.78 7.02 9.03
N ALA A 144 2.11 6.46 10.19
CA ALA A 144 1.31 6.58 11.39
C ALA A 144 1.25 8.03 11.92
N LEU A 145 2.38 8.75 11.88
CA LEU A 145 2.44 10.16 12.25
C LEU A 145 1.60 11.03 11.30
N ASN A 146 1.63 10.76 10.00
CA ASN A 146 0.77 11.45 9.03
C ASN A 146 -0.72 11.19 9.32
N ALA A 147 -1.09 9.95 9.65
CA ALA A 147 -2.47 9.61 10.00
C ALA A 147 -2.91 10.27 11.32
N LEU A 148 -2.02 10.33 12.32
CA LEU A 148 -2.25 11.10 13.56
C LEU A 148 -2.42 12.59 13.26
N GLY A 149 -1.61 13.17 12.38
CA GLY A 149 -1.79 14.55 11.91
C GLY A 149 -3.15 14.77 11.23
N ALA A 150 -3.60 13.83 10.40
CA ALA A 150 -4.91 13.89 9.78
C ALA A 150 -6.05 13.82 10.82
N SER A 151 -5.93 12.97 11.84
CA SER A 151 -6.89 12.92 12.94
C SER A 151 -6.92 14.21 13.77
N LEU A 152 -5.76 14.86 13.93
CA LEU A 152 -5.64 16.12 14.67
C LEU A 152 -6.32 17.29 13.94
N ASN A 153 -6.36 17.25 12.59
CA ASN A 153 -7.14 18.20 11.80
C ASN A 153 -8.63 18.17 12.14
N VAL A 154 -9.16 17.02 12.57
CA VAL A 154 -10.54 16.87 13.00
C VAL A 154 -10.72 17.46 14.40
N SER A 155 -9.97 16.96 15.39
CA SER A 155 -9.93 17.51 16.75
C SER A 155 -8.83 16.86 17.62
N PRO A 156 -8.44 17.48 18.75
CA PRO A 156 -7.59 16.84 19.76
C PRO A 156 -8.18 15.52 20.31
N ASP A 157 -9.51 15.42 20.42
CA ASP A 157 -10.17 14.18 20.86
C ASP A 157 -10.08 13.07 19.83
N ALA A 158 -10.19 13.40 18.53
CA ALA A 158 -10.00 12.44 17.44
C ALA A 158 -8.55 11.92 17.42
N PHE A 159 -7.58 12.81 17.66
CA PHE A 159 -6.18 12.44 17.86
C PHE A 159 -5.99 11.45 19.00
N LEU A 160 -6.55 11.71 20.19
CA LEU A 160 -6.42 10.78 21.33
C LEU A 160 -7.03 9.41 21.03
N LYS A 161 -8.24 9.37 20.44
CA LYS A 161 -8.91 8.12 20.07
C LYS A 161 -8.11 7.34 19.03
N TYR A 162 -7.59 8.01 18.01
CA TYR A 162 -6.79 7.36 16.98
C TYR A 162 -5.46 6.86 17.54
N LYS A 163 -4.80 7.64 18.39
CA LYS A 163 -3.59 7.24 19.12
C LYS A 163 -3.83 6.00 19.97
N TYR A 164 -4.94 5.94 20.69
CA TYR A 164 -5.31 4.77 21.49
C TYR A 164 -5.50 3.52 20.62
N ALA A 165 -6.20 3.65 19.48
CA ALA A 165 -6.38 2.54 18.53
C ALA A 165 -5.06 2.11 17.87
N LEU A 166 -4.15 3.04 17.62
CA LEU A 166 -2.84 2.74 17.04
C LEU A 166 -1.96 1.93 17.98
N TYR A 167 -2.08 2.16 19.28
CA TYR A 167 -1.34 1.45 20.32
C TYR A 167 -2.11 0.30 20.96
N SER A 168 -3.32 -0.04 20.50
CA SER A 168 -4.08 -1.17 21.05
C SER A 168 -3.47 -2.52 20.68
N LYS A 169 -3.84 -3.57 21.42
CA LYS A 169 -3.47 -4.96 21.12
C LYS A 169 -4.31 -5.56 20.00
#